data_AF-A0A9P0LQH1-F1
#
_entry.id   AF-A0A9P0LQH1-F1
#
_cell.length_a   1.000
_cell.length_b   1.000
_cell.length_c   1.000
_cell.angle_alpha   90.00
_cell.angle_beta   90.00
_cell.angle_gamma   90.00
#
_symmetry.space_group_name_H-M   'P 1'
#
loop_
_entity.id
_entity.type
_entity.pdbx_description
1 polymer ?
#
loop_
_entity_poly.entity_id
_entity_poly.type
_entity_poly.pdbx_seq_one_letter_code
_entity_poly.pdbx_strand_id
1 'polypeptide(L)'
;MQINSLGTLRKNRLKNCPFKDDRKLQEAKGRYDFWYDENNKLIAVKWVDNKVVTLASSFVGVQPLGSVKRWNAAEKRKVDVPCPKIVQQYNKHMGVSI
;
A
#
# COMPACT_ATOMS: atom_id res chain seq x y z
N MET A 1 8.98 -26.06 4.32
CA MET A 1 8.31 -25.13 3.38
C MET A 1 7.65 -24.04 4.18
N GLN A 2 7.87 -22.77 3.83
CA GLN A 2 7.22 -21.62 4.48
C GLN A 2 6.11 -21.11 3.55
N ILE A 3 4.91 -20.89 4.08
CA ILE A 3 3.81 -20.29 3.34
C ILE A 3 3.91 -18.77 3.50
N ASN A 4 3.92 -18.06 2.37
CA ASN A 4 3.99 -16.61 2.32
C ASN A 4 2.63 -16.03 1.94
N SER A 5 2.28 -14.91 2.59
CA SER A 5 0.98 -14.27 2.42
C SER A 5 1.14 -12.81 1.99
N LEU A 6 0.25 -12.39 1.08
CA LEU A 6 0.10 -11.01 0.64
C LEU A 6 -1.38 -10.78 0.30
N GLY A 7 -1.97 -9.72 0.84
CA GLY A 7 -3.38 -9.43 0.59
C GLY A 7 -3.83 -8.03 0.99
N THR A 8 -5.03 -7.66 0.55
CA THR A 8 -5.68 -6.41 0.95
C THR A 8 -6.41 -6.58 2.28
N LEU A 9 -6.32 -5.55 3.12
CA LEU A 9 -7.03 -5.48 4.39
C LEU A 9 -8.14 -4.44 4.32
N ARG A 10 -9.34 -4.81 4.79
CA ARG A 10 -10.43 -3.85 4.96
C ARG A 10 -10.17 -3.01 6.20
N LYS A 11 -10.40 -1.69 6.11
CA LYS A 11 -10.21 -0.71 7.18
C LYS A 11 -10.79 -1.15 8.54
N ASN A 12 -11.98 -1.75 8.53
CA ASN A 12 -12.68 -2.19 9.75
C ASN A 12 -12.05 -3.43 10.44
N ARG A 13 -10.94 -3.96 9.92
CA ARG A 13 -10.20 -5.10 10.48
C ARG A 13 -8.82 -4.71 11.02
N LEU A 14 -8.50 -3.42 11.11
CA LEU A 14 -7.20 -2.88 11.52
C LEU A 14 -7.14 -2.46 13.00
N LYS A 15 -7.97 -3.05 13.88
CA LYS A 15 -8.25 -2.54 15.24
C LYS A 15 -7.01 -2.18 16.09
N ASN A 16 -5.85 -2.78 15.81
CA ASN A 16 -4.61 -2.58 16.57
C ASN A 16 -3.42 -2.06 15.72
N CYS A 17 -3.63 -1.64 14.47
CA CYS A 17 -2.53 -1.08 13.66
C CYS A 17 -2.45 0.45 13.87
N PRO A 18 -1.34 1.00 14.39
CA PRO A 18 -1.19 2.42 14.71
C PRO A 18 -0.91 3.27 13.46
N PHE A 19 -1.76 3.16 12.45
CA PHE A 19 -1.64 3.96 11.23
C PHE A 19 -2.02 5.42 11.47
N LYS A 20 -1.41 6.31 10.68
CA LYS A 20 -1.89 7.68 10.51
C LYS A 20 -3.36 7.69 10.04
N ASP A 21 -4.04 8.76 10.41
CA ASP A 21 -5.41 9.03 9.95
C ASP A 21 -5.44 9.15 8.42
N ASP A 22 -6.46 8.54 7.81
CA ASP A 22 -6.58 8.49 6.35
C ASP A 22 -6.65 9.90 5.74
N ARG A 23 -7.28 10.88 6.42
CA ARG A 23 -7.42 12.25 5.90
C ARG A 23 -6.06 12.93 5.78
N LYS A 24 -5.19 12.76 6.79
CA LYS A 24 -3.81 13.29 6.78
C LYS A 24 -2.95 12.60 5.71
N LEU A 25 -3.18 11.30 5.49
CA LEU A 25 -2.43 10.56 4.50
C LEU A 25 -2.81 10.96 3.06
N GLN A 26 -4.10 11.24 2.82
CA GLN A 26 -4.67 11.58 1.50
C GLN A 26 -4.30 12.96 0.95
N GLU A 27 -3.49 13.75 1.66
CA GLU A 27 -3.02 15.06 1.19
C GLU A 27 -2.26 14.98 -0.15
N ALA A 28 -1.61 13.86 -0.46
CA ALA A 28 -0.94 13.65 -1.74
C ALA A 28 -1.01 12.18 -2.20
N LYS A 29 -1.25 11.98 -3.51
CA LYS A 29 -1.17 10.66 -4.15
C LYS A 29 0.23 10.08 -3.99
N GLY A 30 0.32 8.78 -3.77
CA GLY A 30 1.60 8.08 -3.58
C GLY A 30 2.14 8.13 -2.17
N ARG A 31 1.57 8.93 -1.26
CA ARG A 31 1.91 8.84 0.16
C ARG A 31 1.57 7.45 0.69
N TYR A 32 2.38 7.00 1.61
CA TYR A 32 2.18 5.75 2.30
C TYR A 32 2.51 5.89 3.78
N ASP A 33 1.97 4.98 4.55
CA ASP A 33 2.29 4.78 5.95
C ASP A 33 2.43 3.28 6.17
N PHE A 34 3.31 2.85 7.07
CA PHE A 34 3.52 1.44 7.30
C PHE A 34 3.69 1.16 8.78
N TRP A 35 3.30 -0.05 9.16
CA TRP A 35 3.51 -0.60 10.47
C TRP A 35 4.07 -2.01 10.33
N TYR A 36 5.09 -2.32 11.13
CA TYR A 36 5.73 -3.63 11.15
C TYR A 36 5.54 -4.25 12.52
N ASP A 37 5.10 -5.50 12.53
CA ASP A 37 5.03 -6.37 13.70
C ASP A 37 6.25 -7.27 13.70
N GLU A 38 7.22 -6.97 14.58
CA GLU A 38 8.45 -7.74 14.73
C GLU A 38 8.20 -9.17 15.22
N ASN A 39 7.18 -9.38 16.06
CA ASN A 39 6.89 -10.69 16.66
C ASN A 39 6.36 -11.66 15.61
N ASN A 40 5.42 -11.19 14.78
CA ASN A 40 4.80 -12.01 13.73
C ASN A 40 5.51 -11.89 12.37
N LYS A 41 6.52 -11.01 12.27
CA LYS A 41 7.22 -10.66 11.02
C LYS A 41 6.25 -10.25 9.90
N LEU A 42 5.22 -9.48 10.26
CA LEU A 42 4.21 -8.99 9.33
C LEU A 42 4.37 -7.49 9.12
N ILE A 43 4.24 -7.04 7.88
CA ILE A 43 4.15 -5.62 7.56
C ILE A 43 2.75 -5.31 7.03
N ALA A 44 2.19 -4.19 7.47
CA ALA A 44 0.99 -3.61 6.92
C ALA A 44 1.32 -2.22 6.36
N VAL A 45 0.85 -1.92 5.15
CA VAL A 45 1.14 -0.69 4.42
C VAL A 45 -0.16 -0.07 3.95
N LYS A 46 -0.39 1.19 4.31
CA LYS A 46 -1.37 2.07 3.68
C LYS A 46 -0.71 2.79 2.51
N TRP A 47 -1.39 2.87 1.38
CA TRP A 47 -0.93 3.64 0.22
C TRP A 47 -2.09 4.42 -0.39
N VAL A 48 -1.81 5.65 -0.84
CA VAL A 48 -2.80 6.57 -1.39
C VAL A 48 -2.80 6.48 -2.91
N ASP A 49 -3.83 5.85 -3.47
CA ASP A 49 -4.20 5.98 -4.89
C ASP A 49 -5.34 7.01 -5.04
N ASN A 50 -6.48 6.63 -5.62
CA ASN A 50 -7.72 7.41 -5.57
C ASN A 50 -8.40 7.30 -4.20
N LYS A 51 -8.20 6.18 -3.52
CA LYS A 51 -8.59 5.94 -2.13
C LYS A 51 -7.39 5.32 -1.39
N VAL A 52 -7.41 5.38 -0.06
CA VAL A 52 -6.41 4.68 0.74
C VAL A 52 -6.65 3.17 0.63
N VAL A 53 -5.63 2.44 0.20
CA VAL A 53 -5.63 0.98 0.20
C VAL A 53 -4.70 0.50 1.31
N THR A 54 -5.09 -0.55 2.02
CA THR A 54 -4.22 -1.20 3.01
C THR A 54 -3.86 -2.60 2.52
N LEU A 55 -2.57 -2.91 2.49
CA LEU A 55 -2.03 -4.24 2.19
C LEU A 55 -1.30 -4.76 3.41
N ALA A 56 -1.25 -6.09 3.57
CA ALA A 56 -0.35 -6.73 4.51
C ALA A 56 0.37 -7.90 3.88
N SER A 57 1.59 -8.15 4.36
CA SER A 57 2.42 -9.24 3.86
C SER A 57 3.37 -9.79 4.92
N SER A 58 3.73 -11.06 4.77
CA SER A 58 4.78 -11.74 5.54
C SER A 58 6.16 -11.70 4.88
N PHE A 59 6.29 -11.19 3.65
CA PHE A 59 7.53 -11.32 2.88
C PHE A 59 7.92 -10.09 2.05
N VAL A 60 7.00 -9.13 1.84
CA VAL A 60 7.31 -7.92 1.06
C VAL A 60 6.78 -6.67 1.76
N GLY A 61 7.62 -5.64 1.84
CA GLY A 61 7.29 -4.37 2.47
C GLY A 61 7.32 -3.17 1.52
N VAL A 62 7.77 -2.03 2.03
CA VAL A 62 7.75 -0.77 1.29
C VAL A 62 8.85 -0.69 0.24
N GLN A 63 10.08 -1.08 0.60
CA GLN A 63 11.26 -0.91 -0.25
C GLN A 63 11.51 -2.11 -1.18
N PRO A 64 12.17 -1.89 -2.34
CA PRO A 64 12.46 -0.58 -2.93
C PRO A 64 11.19 0.10 -3.44
N LEU A 65 11.11 1.42 -3.29
CA LEU A 65 10.07 2.21 -3.94
C LEU A 65 10.22 2.15 -5.47
N GLY A 66 9.12 1.95 -6.17
CA GLY A 66 9.04 2.15 -7.61
C GLY A 66 8.13 3.32 -7.96
N SER A 67 7.75 3.41 -9.23
CA SER A 67 6.78 4.38 -9.73
C SER A 67 5.68 3.68 -10.50
N VAL A 68 4.46 4.20 -10.42
CA VAL A 68 3.32 3.77 -11.25
C VAL A 68 2.64 4.99 -11.86
N LYS A 69 2.24 4.88 -13.12
CA LYS A 69 1.48 5.94 -13.81
C LYS A 69 0.03 5.94 -13.34
N ARG A 70 -0.42 7.05 -12.75
CA ARG A 70 -1.81 7.26 -12.33
C ARG A 70 -2.40 8.50 -12.94
N TRP A 71 -3.70 8.46 -13.22
CA TRP A 71 -4.43 9.63 -13.69
C TRP A 71 -4.53 10.65 -12.55
N ASN A 72 -4.09 11.88 -12.83
CA ASN A 72 -4.33 13.04 -11.99
C ASN A 72 -5.45 13.88 -12.64
N ALA A 73 -6.59 13.97 -11.97
CA ALA A 73 -7.74 14.74 -12.48
C ALA A 73 -7.48 16.24 -12.51
N ALA A 74 -6.66 16.77 -11.59
CA ALA A 74 -6.32 18.19 -11.55
C ALA A 74 -5.46 18.60 -12.76
N GLU A 75 -4.50 17.75 -13.13
CA GLU A 75 -3.60 18.00 -14.27
C GLU A 75 -4.12 17.41 -15.60
N LYS A 76 -5.23 16.66 -15.57
CA LYS A 76 -5.80 15.93 -16.72
C LYS A 76 -4.77 15.11 -17.50
N ARG A 77 -3.83 14.48 -16.79
CA ARG A 77 -2.79 13.64 -17.39
C ARG A 77 -2.38 12.51 -16.45
N LYS A 78 -1.63 11.54 -16.99
CA LYS A 78 -0.97 10.52 -16.18
C LYS A 78 0.31 11.11 -15.57
N VAL A 79 0.46 10.97 -14.26
CA VAL A 79 1.65 11.37 -13.50
C VAL A 79 2.29 10.15 -12.86
N ASP A 80 3.60 10.22 -12.64
CA ASP A 80 4.36 9.20 -11.93
C ASP A 80 4.13 9.34 -10.42
N VAL A 81 3.68 8.25 -9.81
CA VAL A 81 3.33 8.20 -8.39
C VAL A 81 4.24 7.19 -7.68
N PRO A 82 4.93 7.57 -6.59
CA PRO A 82 5.70 6.64 -5.78
C PRO A 82 4.85 5.45 -5.34
N CYS A 83 5.37 4.24 -5.57
CA CYS A 83 4.62 3.00 -5.38
C CYS A 83 5.45 2.01 -4.54
N PRO A 84 5.00 1.67 -3.31
CA PRO A 84 5.66 0.68 -2.46
C PRO A 84 5.78 -0.69 -3.13
N LYS A 85 6.86 -1.43 -2.82
CA LYS A 85 7.11 -2.76 -3.40
C LYS A 85 5.97 -3.74 -3.17
N ILE A 86 5.34 -3.70 -2.00
CA ILE A 86 4.16 -4.51 -1.64
C ILE A 86 2.99 -4.31 -2.62
N VAL A 87 2.74 -3.07 -3.06
CA VAL A 87 1.69 -2.75 -4.04
C VAL A 87 2.05 -3.31 -5.41
N GLN A 88 3.31 -3.15 -5.83
CA GLN A 88 3.78 -3.71 -7.09
C GLN A 88 3.69 -5.23 -7.12
N GLN A 89 4.07 -5.90 -6.03
CA GLN A 89 3.95 -7.36 -5.92
C GLN A 89 2.50 -7.80 -5.93
N TYR A 90 1.61 -7.10 -5.23
CA TYR A 90 0.19 -7.41 -5.24
C TYR A 90 -0.38 -7.32 -6.66
N ASN A 91 -0.14 -6.19 -7.34
CA ASN A 91 -0.64 -5.95 -8.70
C ASN A 91 -0.09 -6.97 -9.71
N LYS A 92 1.18 -7.39 -9.56
CA LYS A 92 1.81 -8.39 -10.43
C LYS A 92 1.09 -9.75 -10.37
N HIS A 93 0.62 -10.17 -9.20
CA HIS A 93 0.07 -11.51 -8.99
C HIS A 93 -1.47 -11.54 -9.00
N MET A 94 -2.13 -10.42 -8.71
CA MET A 94 -3.59 -10.35 -8.65
C MET A 94 -4.24 -9.82 -9.94
N GLY A 95 -3.46 -9.31 -10.90
CA GLY A 95 -3.97 -8.81 -12.18
C GLY A 95 -4.81 -7.54 -12.11
N VAL A 96 -4.99 -6.96 -10.92
CA VAL A 96 -5.71 -5.71 -10.69
C VAL A 96 -4.69 -4.61 -10.39
N SER A 97 -4.91 -3.41 -10.95
CA SER A 97 -4.17 -2.22 -10.55
C SER A 97 -4.96 -1.50 -9.46
N ILE A 98 -4.63 -1.79 -8.19
CA ILE A 98 -5.11 -0.99 -7.05
C ILE A 98 -4.32 0.30 -6.87
#